data_AF-A0A2D4QZI8-F1
#
_entry.id   AF-A0A2D4QZI8-F1
#
_cell.length_a   1.000
_cell.length_b   1.000
_cell.length_c   1.000
_cell.angle_alpha   90.00
_cell.angle_beta   90.00
_cell.angle_gamma   90.00
#
_symmetry.space_group_name_H-M   'P 1'
#
loop_
_entity.id
_entity.type
_entity.pdbx_description
1 polymer ?
#
loop_
_entity_poly.entity_id
_entity_poly.type
_entity_poly.pdbx_seq_one_letter_code
_entity_poly.pdbx_strand_id
1 'polypeptide(L)'
;RGFFDASAGFVGFGKNFYFGGAVHHLNRPDESMILGESRLPMRFTGHMGADIKLGQKGKYSSTTSIMPNIIYQYQNGFQELNIGTYVKYGNFTVGAWYRNRDAFILCFGITTDKIKLGYSYDITVSKLGNGISGGSHEVSLGFNLKCRRKPRNFRKISCPSF
;
A
#
# COMPACT_ATOMS: atom_id res chain seq x y z
N ARG A 1 -6.63 20.34 -26.18
CA ARG A 1 -5.52 19.52 -25.64
C ARG A 1 -6.10 18.67 -24.51
N GLY A 2 -5.97 17.35 -24.57
CA GLY A 2 -6.58 16.45 -23.61
C GLY A 2 -5.56 16.00 -22.56
N PHE A 3 -5.82 16.31 -21.30
CA PHE A 3 -5.11 15.80 -20.12
C PHE A 3 -5.62 14.42 -19.70
N PHE A 4 -6.32 13.73 -20.59
CA PHE A 4 -6.85 12.41 -20.29
C PHE A 4 -5.65 11.49 -20.02
N ASP A 5 -5.66 10.78 -18.89
CA ASP A 5 -4.65 9.77 -18.55
C ASP A 5 -5.36 8.43 -18.37
N ALA A 6 -4.85 7.42 -19.08
CA ALA A 6 -5.37 6.06 -18.98
C ALA A 6 -4.35 5.18 -18.27
N SER A 7 -4.82 4.43 -17.27
CA SER A 7 -4.04 3.44 -16.54
C SER A 7 -4.80 2.11 -16.51
N ALA A 8 -4.08 1.00 -16.57
CA ALA A 8 -4.66 -0.34 -16.52
C ALA A 8 -3.82 -1.23 -15.58
N GLY A 9 -4.48 -2.16 -14.89
CA GLY A 9 -3.78 -3.08 -14.00
C GLY A 9 -4.60 -4.32 -13.67
N PHE A 10 -3.93 -5.31 -13.09
CA PHE A 10 -4.53 -6.55 -12.64
C PHE A 10 -3.99 -6.92 -11.25
N VAL A 11 -4.81 -7.66 -10.50
CA VAL A 11 -4.44 -8.22 -9.19
C VAL A 11 -4.94 -9.65 -9.10
N GLY A 12 -4.05 -10.56 -8.72
CA GLY A 12 -4.35 -11.94 -8.36
C GLY A 12 -4.16 -12.12 -6.86
N PHE A 13 -5.10 -12.80 -6.20
CA PHE A 13 -5.02 -13.09 -4.77
C PHE A 13 -5.35 -14.55 -4.49
N GLY A 14 -4.61 -15.14 -3.55
CA GLY A 14 -4.84 -16.45 -2.97
C GLY A 14 -5.17 -16.33 -1.49
N LYS A 15 -5.11 -17.47 -0.78
CA LYS A 15 -5.39 -17.52 0.68
C LYS A 15 -4.35 -16.78 1.53
N ASN A 16 -3.10 -16.77 1.07
CA ASN A 16 -1.94 -16.31 1.83
C ASN A 16 -1.00 -15.44 0.99
N PHE A 17 -1.32 -15.14 -0.27
CA PHE A 17 -0.46 -14.35 -1.14
C PHE A 17 -1.29 -13.51 -2.11
N TYR A 18 -0.69 -12.45 -2.62
CA TYR A 18 -1.24 -11.63 -3.69
C TYR A 18 -0.10 -11.18 -4.60
N PHE A 19 -0.44 -10.88 -5.84
CA PHE A 19 0.46 -10.28 -6.81
C PHE A 19 -0.35 -9.43 -7.78
N GLY A 20 0.28 -8.47 -8.42
CA GLY A 20 -0.38 -7.59 -9.35
C GLY A 20 0.60 -6.76 -10.15
N GLY A 21 0.06 -6.21 -11.23
CA GLY A 21 0.78 -5.32 -12.12
C GLY A 21 -0.12 -4.16 -12.51
N ALA A 22 0.45 -2.97 -12.63
CA ALA A 22 -0.23 -1.80 -13.15
C ALA A 22 0.70 -1.08 -14.14
N VAL A 23 0.11 -0.58 -15.22
CA VAL A 23 0.75 0.31 -16.17
C VAL A 23 -0.02 1.62 -16.14
N HIS A 24 0.69 2.69 -15.85
CA HIS A 24 0.17 4.04 -15.86
C HIS A 24 0.61 4.78 -17.12
N HIS A 25 -0.16 5.81 -17.47
CA HIS A 25 0.16 6.71 -18.59
C HIS A 25 0.21 5.99 -19.94
N LEU A 26 -0.71 5.05 -20.18
CA LEU A 26 -0.79 4.25 -21.41
C LEU A 26 -0.85 5.16 -22.65
N ASN A 27 -1.59 6.25 -22.53
CA ASN A 27 -1.80 7.24 -23.58
C ASN A 27 -0.79 8.38 -23.58
N ARG A 28 0.24 8.32 -22.69
CA ARG A 28 1.36 9.26 -22.59
C ARG A 28 0.90 10.73 -22.79
N PRO A 29 0.06 11.27 -21.90
CA PRO A 29 -0.49 12.60 -22.08
C PRO A 29 0.62 13.64 -22.13
N ASP A 30 0.39 14.69 -22.91
CA ASP A 30 1.29 15.84 -22.98
C ASP A 30 0.93 16.83 -21.87
N GLU A 31 1.79 16.96 -20.86
CA GLU A 31 1.58 17.87 -19.71
C GLU A 31 2.14 19.28 -19.94
N SER A 32 2.41 19.67 -21.19
CA SER A 32 2.94 20.99 -21.50
C SER A 32 1.93 22.12 -21.28
N MET A 33 2.20 22.96 -20.27
CA MET A 33 1.37 24.11 -19.86
C MET A 33 1.66 25.41 -20.63
N ILE A 34 2.81 25.54 -21.31
CA ILE A 34 3.25 26.83 -21.88
C ILE A 34 3.67 26.70 -23.35
N LEU A 35 4.68 25.90 -23.71
CA LEU A 35 5.06 25.54 -25.08
C LEU A 35 6.10 24.40 -25.02
N GLY A 36 5.88 23.29 -25.73
CA GLY A 36 6.74 22.11 -25.73
C GLY A 36 5.93 20.80 -25.79
N GLU A 37 6.54 19.68 -26.16
CA GLU A 37 5.98 18.34 -25.95
C GLU A 37 6.63 17.74 -24.69
N SER A 38 5.87 17.59 -23.61
CA SER A 38 6.33 16.91 -22.38
C SER A 38 5.46 15.68 -22.17
N ARG A 39 5.70 14.65 -22.98
CA ARG A 39 4.95 13.40 -22.92
C ARG A 39 5.30 12.66 -21.64
N LEU A 40 4.29 12.38 -20.82
CA LEU A 40 4.48 11.64 -19.59
C LEU A 40 4.87 10.19 -19.92
N PRO A 41 6.04 9.72 -19.47
CA PRO A 41 6.52 8.38 -19.79
C PRO A 41 5.68 7.33 -19.06
N MET A 42 5.43 6.20 -19.73
CA MET A 42 4.72 5.07 -19.12
C MET A 42 5.42 4.60 -17.86
N ARG A 43 4.65 4.39 -16.78
CA ARG A 43 5.14 3.85 -15.52
C ARG A 43 4.61 2.43 -15.33
N PHE A 44 5.53 1.49 -15.14
CA PHE A 44 5.20 0.10 -14.83
C PHE A 44 5.40 -0.14 -13.34
N THR A 45 4.42 -0.75 -12.70
CA THR A 45 4.45 -1.12 -11.28
C THR A 45 4.09 -2.60 -11.15
N GLY A 46 5.02 -3.41 -10.66
CA GLY A 46 4.75 -4.78 -10.21
C GLY A 46 4.74 -4.82 -8.69
N HIS A 47 3.84 -5.59 -8.09
CA HIS A 47 3.84 -5.83 -6.65
C HIS A 47 3.44 -7.26 -6.32
N MET A 48 3.98 -7.79 -5.23
CA MET A 48 3.62 -9.09 -4.69
C MET A 48 3.86 -9.13 -3.20
N GLY A 49 3.09 -9.93 -2.49
CA GLY A 49 3.27 -10.12 -1.06
C GLY A 49 2.54 -11.34 -0.53
N ALA A 50 2.83 -11.68 0.72
CA ALA A 50 2.20 -12.79 1.41
C ALA A 50 1.70 -12.38 2.79
N ASP A 51 0.73 -13.12 3.33
CA ASP A 51 0.30 -13.08 4.73
C ASP A 51 0.43 -14.49 5.30
N ILE A 52 1.49 -14.69 6.07
CA ILE A 52 1.87 -15.95 6.68
C ILE A 52 1.56 -15.85 8.17
N LYS A 53 0.45 -16.48 8.59
CA LYS A 53 0.05 -16.55 10.00
C LYS A 53 0.93 -17.55 10.74
N LEU A 54 1.69 -17.08 11.72
CA LEU A 54 2.49 -17.87 12.64
C LEU A 54 1.64 -18.17 13.89
N GLY A 55 0.87 -19.26 13.83
CA GLY A 55 0.05 -19.71 14.95
C GLY A 55 -0.48 -21.12 14.72
N GLN A 56 -0.07 -22.07 15.56
CA GLN A 56 -0.62 -23.43 15.56
C GLN A 56 -2.09 -23.42 15.98
N LYS A 57 -2.84 -24.42 15.50
CA LYS A 57 -4.27 -24.72 15.77
C LYS A 57 -4.54 -25.00 17.27
N GLY A 58 -4.28 -24.05 18.17
CA GLY A 58 -4.48 -24.18 19.62
C GLY A 58 -5.31 -23.05 20.23
N LYS A 59 -5.96 -23.32 21.36
CA LYS A 59 -6.84 -22.40 22.11
C LYS A 59 -6.17 -21.11 22.61
N TYR A 60 -4.82 -21.07 22.57
CA TYR A 60 -3.96 -19.93 22.91
C TYR A 60 -3.11 -19.50 21.68
N SER A 61 -3.73 -19.44 20.49
CA SER A 61 -3.02 -19.01 19.29
C SER A 61 -2.71 -17.52 19.35
N SER A 62 -1.45 -17.18 19.62
CA SER A 62 -0.87 -15.87 19.33
C SER A 62 -1.22 -15.50 17.88
N THR A 63 -1.90 -14.37 17.66
CA THR A 63 -2.24 -13.89 16.31
C THR A 63 -1.03 -13.21 15.69
N THR A 64 0.06 -13.95 15.54
CA THR A 64 1.27 -13.45 14.90
C THR A 64 1.17 -13.70 13.40
N SER A 65 1.49 -12.70 12.58
CA SER A 65 1.58 -12.87 11.13
C SER A 65 2.79 -12.15 10.58
N ILE A 66 3.49 -12.78 9.64
CA ILE A 66 4.58 -12.18 8.87
C ILE A 66 4.06 -11.90 7.47
N MET A 67 4.36 -10.70 6.98
CA MET A 67 3.85 -10.18 5.72
C MET A 67 5.00 -9.64 4.87
N PRO A 68 5.73 -10.49 4.14
CA PRO A 68 6.73 -10.03 3.20
C PRO A 68 6.06 -9.41 1.97
N ASN A 69 6.65 -8.35 1.43
CA ASN A 69 6.14 -7.60 0.29
C ASN A 69 7.30 -7.09 -0.57
N ILE A 70 7.12 -7.12 -1.89
CA ILE A 70 8.04 -6.60 -2.88
C ILE A 70 7.25 -5.76 -3.87
N ILE A 71 7.73 -4.55 -4.14
CA ILE A 71 7.19 -3.63 -5.13
C ILE A 71 8.33 -3.20 -6.05
N TYR A 72 8.14 -3.36 -7.35
CA TYR A 72 9.08 -2.92 -8.37
C TYR A 72 8.40 -1.87 -9.25
N GLN A 73 9.06 -0.74 -9.44
CA GLN A 73 8.58 0.37 -10.24
C GLN A 73 9.62 0.75 -11.28
N TYR A 74 9.16 1.01 -12.50
CA TYR A 74 10.00 1.49 -13.59
C TYR A 74 9.30 2.64 -14.32
N GLN A 75 10.00 3.77 -14.42
CA GLN A 75 9.54 4.93 -15.18
C GLN A 75 10.73 5.64 -15.81
N ASN A 76 10.72 5.80 -17.14
CA ASN A 76 11.69 6.63 -17.87
C ASN A 76 13.18 6.39 -17.52
N GLY A 77 13.58 5.12 -17.39
CA GLY A 77 14.96 4.77 -17.02
C GLY A 77 15.24 4.72 -15.51
N PHE A 78 14.36 5.26 -14.67
CA PHE A 78 14.43 5.11 -13.21
C PHE A 78 13.78 3.79 -12.79
N GLN A 79 14.56 2.98 -12.07
CA GLN A 79 14.13 1.71 -11.50
C GLN A 79 14.16 1.83 -9.98
N GLU A 80 13.02 1.57 -9.35
CA GLU A 80 12.88 1.55 -7.90
C GLU A 80 12.42 0.16 -7.46
N LEU A 81 13.21 -0.46 -6.58
CA LEU A 81 12.89 -1.75 -5.99
C LEU A 81 12.70 -1.55 -4.50
N ASN A 82 11.49 -1.82 -4.03
CA ASN A 82 11.10 -1.78 -2.63
C ASN A 82 10.88 -3.21 -2.14
N ILE A 83 11.63 -3.61 -1.13
CA ILE A 83 11.49 -4.90 -0.47
C ILE A 83 11.22 -4.63 0.99
N GLY A 84 10.17 -5.20 1.55
CA GLY A 84 9.88 -5.03 2.96
C GLY A 84 9.12 -6.19 3.56
N THR A 85 9.00 -6.13 4.87
CA THR A 85 8.22 -7.09 5.63
C THR A 85 7.56 -6.41 6.79
N TYR A 86 6.36 -6.86 7.14
CA TYR A 86 5.71 -6.53 8.38
C TYR A 86 5.57 -7.76 9.26
N VAL A 87 5.72 -7.57 10.56
CA VAL A 87 5.36 -8.52 11.59
C VAL A 87 4.25 -7.90 12.41
N LYS A 88 3.09 -8.56 12.42
CA LYS A 88 1.96 -8.16 13.24
C LYS A 88 1.85 -9.11 14.43
N TYR A 89 1.74 -8.55 15.62
CA TYR A 89 1.53 -9.26 16.87
C TYR A 89 0.37 -8.63 17.63
N GLY A 90 -0.80 -9.25 17.56
CA GLY A 90 -2.03 -8.71 18.13
C GLY A 90 -2.37 -7.35 17.52
N ASN A 91 -2.32 -6.30 18.35
CA ASN A 91 -2.59 -4.91 17.96
C ASN A 91 -1.34 -4.16 17.49
N PHE A 92 -0.15 -4.73 17.66
CA PHE A 92 1.11 -4.11 17.26
C PHE A 92 1.53 -4.58 15.87
N THR A 93 2.14 -3.70 15.10
CA THR A 93 2.73 -4.00 13.80
C THR A 93 4.10 -3.35 13.73
N VAL A 94 5.12 -4.11 13.37
CA VAL A 94 6.47 -3.62 13.13
C VAL A 94 6.83 -3.96 11.70
N GLY A 95 7.51 -3.07 11.00
CA GLY A 95 7.96 -3.33 9.65
C GLY A 95 9.32 -2.75 9.35
N ALA A 96 9.96 -3.33 8.35
CA ALA A 96 11.18 -2.81 7.78
C ALA A 96 11.05 -2.85 6.26
N TRP A 97 11.49 -1.80 5.60
CA TRP A 97 11.53 -1.69 4.15
C TRP A 97 12.90 -1.21 3.70
N TYR A 98 13.29 -1.68 2.53
CA TYR A 98 14.48 -1.29 1.83
C TYR A 98 14.08 -0.82 0.44
N ARG A 99 14.31 0.47 0.17
CA ARG A 99 14.15 1.10 -1.13
C ARG A 99 15.52 1.25 -1.77
N ASN A 100 15.78 0.46 -2.81
CA ASN A 100 17.07 0.41 -3.47
C ASN A 100 17.53 1.82 -3.91
N ARG A 101 18.75 2.19 -3.54
CA ARG A 101 19.41 3.47 -3.84
C ARG A 101 18.79 4.72 -3.20
N ASP A 102 17.83 4.57 -2.29
CA ASP A 102 17.20 5.72 -1.66
C ASP A 102 17.22 5.65 -0.12
N ALA A 103 16.48 4.73 0.49
CA ALA A 103 16.28 4.71 1.94
C ALA A 103 15.99 3.32 2.53
N PHE A 104 16.34 3.16 3.80
CA PHE A 104 15.88 2.08 4.67
C PHE A 104 14.84 2.64 5.65
N ILE A 105 13.66 2.05 5.68
CA ILE A 105 12.51 2.58 6.40
C ILE A 105 12.12 1.60 7.51
N LEU A 106 12.05 2.11 8.73
CA LEU A 106 11.52 1.37 9.88
C LEU A 106 10.12 1.86 10.19
N CYS A 107 9.18 0.94 10.38
CA CYS A 107 7.80 1.25 10.69
C CYS A 107 7.38 0.61 12.02
N PHE A 108 6.66 1.35 12.84
CA PHE A 108 5.97 0.87 14.01
C PHE A 108 4.51 1.33 13.96
N GLY A 109 3.57 0.47 14.34
CA GLY A 109 2.16 0.79 14.30
C GLY A 109 1.37 0.08 15.38
N ILE A 110 0.32 0.77 15.83
CA ILE A 110 -0.67 0.26 16.79
C ILE A 110 -2.04 0.38 16.15
N THR A 111 -2.72 -0.74 16.02
CA THR A 111 -4.07 -0.83 15.48
C THR A 111 -5.04 -1.21 16.60
N THR A 112 -5.98 -0.32 16.88
CA THR A 112 -7.13 -0.55 17.75
C THR A 112 -8.42 -0.53 16.91
N ASP A 113 -9.54 -0.96 17.46
CA ASP A 113 -10.85 -0.97 16.78
C ASP A 113 -11.24 0.36 16.15
N LYS A 114 -10.92 1.48 16.81
CA LYS A 114 -11.33 2.83 16.40
C LYS A 114 -10.20 3.64 15.77
N ILE A 115 -8.95 3.37 16.14
CA ILE A 115 -7.80 4.22 15.81
C ILE A 115 -6.64 3.34 15.33
N LYS A 116 -5.93 3.83 14.32
CA LYS A 116 -4.65 3.30 13.84
C LYS A 116 -3.62 4.40 13.99
N LEU A 117 -2.54 4.11 14.68
CA LEU A 117 -1.38 4.99 14.79
C LEU A 117 -0.21 4.29 14.12
N GLY A 118 0.53 5.02 13.29
CA GLY A 118 1.74 4.58 12.63
C GLY A 118 2.84 5.60 12.80
N TYR A 119 4.07 5.13 12.95
CA TYR A 119 5.27 5.94 12.96
C TYR A 119 6.28 5.27 12.03
N SER A 120 6.84 6.03 11.11
CA SER A 120 7.91 5.59 10.22
C SER A 120 9.13 6.50 10.36
N TYR A 121 10.30 5.89 10.22
CA TYR A 121 11.56 6.59 10.14
C TYR A 121 12.32 6.13 8.91
N ASP A 122 12.52 7.07 7.99
CA ASP A 122 13.15 6.87 6.69
C ASP A 122 14.62 7.26 6.82
N ILE A 123 15.51 6.28 6.85
CA ILE A 123 16.96 6.48 6.89
C ILE A 123 17.44 6.55 5.44
N THR A 124 17.82 7.73 4.99
CA THR A 124 18.37 7.92 3.63
C THR A 124 19.75 7.25 3.53
N VAL A 125 19.92 6.38 2.53
CA VAL A 125 21.18 5.66 2.24
C VAL A 125 21.82 6.19 0.95
N SER A 126 21.14 7.11 0.25
CA SER A 126 21.62 7.65 -1.02
C SER A 126 22.83 8.58 -0.83
N LYS A 127 23.76 8.56 -1.80
CA LYS A 127 24.97 9.39 -1.81
C LYS A 127 24.69 10.90 -1.80
N LEU A 128 23.47 11.31 -2.16
CA LEU A 128 23.01 12.70 -2.11
C LEU A 128 22.46 13.09 -0.73
N GLY A 129 21.93 12.12 0.03
CA GLY A 129 21.31 12.33 1.35
C GLY A 129 22.28 12.24 2.53
N ASN A 130 23.35 11.43 2.42
CA ASN A 130 24.31 11.16 3.52
C ASN A 130 25.02 12.40 4.11
N GLY A 131 24.98 13.56 3.45
CA GLY A 131 25.61 14.80 3.93
C GLY A 131 24.65 15.83 4.52
N ILE A 132 23.33 15.71 4.32
CA ILE A 132 22.37 16.82 4.56
C ILE A 132 21.07 16.37 5.23
N SER A 133 20.58 15.16 4.96
CA SER A 133 19.29 14.69 5.48
C SER A 133 19.52 13.55 6.47
N GLY A 134 19.36 13.82 7.77
CA GLY A 134 19.45 12.84 8.86
C GLY A 134 18.27 11.86 8.93
N GLY A 135 17.64 11.58 7.79
CA GLY A 135 16.38 10.85 7.66
C GLY A 135 15.13 11.71 7.81
N SER A 136 13.97 11.07 7.68
CA SER A 136 12.65 11.70 7.81
C SER A 136 11.76 10.94 8.79
N HIS A 137 11.10 11.66 9.68
CA HIS A 137 10.16 11.12 10.65
C HIS A 137 8.73 11.37 10.17
N GLU A 138 7.94 10.31 10.05
CA GLU A 138 6.54 10.40 9.65
C GLU A 138 5.62 9.81 10.72
N VAL A 139 4.53 10.51 11.00
CA VAL A 139 3.48 10.05 11.93
C VAL A 139 2.17 9.98 11.16
N SER A 140 1.53 8.81 11.19
CA SER A 140 0.26 8.53 10.53
C SER A 140 -0.83 8.25 11.56
N LEU A 141 -1.99 8.89 11.40
CA LEU A 141 -3.18 8.67 12.22
C LEU A 141 -4.37 8.31 11.32
N GLY A 142 -5.03 7.20 11.63
CA GLY A 142 -6.22 6.72 10.92
C GLY A 142 -7.37 6.44 11.87
N PHE A 143 -8.60 6.74 11.43
CA PHE A 143 -9.82 6.49 12.19
C PHE A 143 -10.70 5.46 11.49
N ASN A 144 -11.09 4.42 12.21
CA ASN A 144 -12.08 3.45 11.75
C ASN A 144 -13.48 3.92 12.17
N LEU A 145 -14.17 4.60 11.24
CA LEU A 145 -15.56 4.98 11.42
C LEU A 145 -16.44 3.73 11.21
N LYS A 146 -16.97 3.15 12.29
CA LYS A 146 -17.90 2.02 12.17
C LYS A 146 -19.12 2.48 11.38
N CYS A 147 -19.38 1.86 10.23
CA CYS A 147 -20.61 2.09 9.48
C CYS A 147 -21.81 1.81 10.39
N ARG A 148 -22.80 2.71 10.40
CA ARG A 148 -24.10 2.44 11.04
C ARG A 148 -24.64 1.12 10.46
N ARG A 149 -24.98 0.17 11.33
CA ARG A 149 -25.65 -1.08 10.91
C ARG A 149 -26.85 -0.71 10.04
N LYS A 150 -26.96 -1.30 8.85
CA LYS A 150 -28.17 -1.19 8.04
C LYS A 150 -29.37 -1.55 8.95
N PRO A 151 -30.43 -0.73 8.99
CA PRO A 151 -31.62 -1.09 9.76
C PRO A 151 -32.10 -2.46 9.29
N ARG A 152 -32.55 -3.30 10.24
CA ARG A 152 -33.12 -4.61 9.89
C ARG A 152 -34.24 -4.39 8.88
N ASN A 153 -34.11 -5.03 7.73
CA ASN A 153 -35.14 -4.99 6.69
C ASN A 153 -36.33 -5.79 7.23
N PHE A 154 -37.31 -5.11 7.85
CA PHE A 154 -38.58 -5.74 8.17
C PHE A 154 -39.22 -6.11 6.83
N ARG A 155 -39.38 -7.41 6.56
CA ARG A 155 -40.11 -7.90 5.39
C ARG A 155 -41.45 -7.16 5.36
N LYS A 156 -41.66 -6.33 4.34
CA LYS A 156 -43.00 -5.77 4.08
C LYS A 156 -43.90 -6.96 3.76
N ILE A 157 -45.01 -7.07 4.48
CA ILE A 157 -46.06 -8.04 4.17
C ILE A 157 -46.50 -7.72 2.73
N SER A 158 -46.40 -8.71 1.84
CA SER A 158 -46.89 -8.59 0.48
C SER A 158 -48.40 -8.42 0.56
N CYS A 159 -48.93 -7.26 0.19
CA CYS A 159 -50.36 -7.09 0.07
C CYS A 159 -50.87 -8.02 -1.04
N PRO A 160 -51.97 -8.77 -0.82
CA PRO A 160 -52.57 -9.57 -1.87
C PRO A 160 -53.06 -8.62 -2.96
N SER A 161 -52.55 -8.80 -4.17
CA SER A 161 -53.16 -8.25 -5.37
C SER A 161 -54.42 -9.07 -5.66
N PHE A 162 -55.57 -8.41 -5.59
CA PHE A 162 -56.77 -8.88 -6.26
C PHE A 162 -56.63 -8.74 -7.77
#